data_AF-A0A154MP17-F1
#
_entry.id   AF-A0A154MP17-F1
#
_cell.length_a   1.000
_cell.length_b   1.000
_cell.length_c   1.000
_cell.angle_alpha   90.00
_cell.angle_beta   90.00
_cell.angle_gamma   90.00
#
_symmetry.space_group_name_H-M   'P 1'
#
loop_
_entity.id
_entity.type
_entity.pdbx_description
1 polymer ?
#
loop_
_entity_poly.entity_id
_entity_poly.type
_entity_poly.pdbx_seq_one_letter_code
_entity_poly.pdbx_strand_id
1 'polypeptide(L)'
;MDVELADRIAALEERVAALEGQQEATPSALPGGVVAYHGELTEPLEMTWTIQVPPGVVLAKEDGPRVEVLAALSSTARVAIVRTLAEQGAQTAPALQEAAELGSPGQLYHHLKALTGAGIVEQDKRGSYRLRPVATIPVLVLLTAASDVAGQLKT
;
A
#
# COMPACT_ATOMS: atom_id res chain seq x y z
N MET A 1 12.63 31.31 -16.12
CA MET A 1 11.97 30.57 -15.02
C MET A 1 10.60 30.05 -15.44
N ASP A 2 9.77 30.84 -16.13
CA ASP A 2 8.46 30.36 -16.65
C ASP A 2 8.56 29.28 -17.74
N VAL A 3 9.49 29.44 -18.70
CA VAL A 3 9.62 28.50 -19.83
C VAL A 3 10.07 27.11 -19.37
N GLU A 4 11.04 27.04 -18.45
CA GLU A 4 11.53 25.77 -17.89
C GLU A 4 10.46 25.05 -17.05
N LEU A 5 9.59 25.79 -16.37
CA LEU A 5 8.47 25.21 -15.64
C LEU A 5 7.41 24.67 -16.59
N ALA A 6 7.09 25.40 -17.65
CA ALA A 6 6.14 24.97 -18.68
C ALA A 6 6.60 23.69 -19.39
N ASP A 7 7.90 23.61 -19.74
CA ASP A 7 8.48 22.40 -20.37
C ASP A 7 8.40 21.19 -19.43
N ARG A 8 8.65 21.38 -18.12
CA ARG A 8 8.52 20.32 -17.12
C ARG A 8 7.09 19.85 -16.92
N ILE A 9 6.11 20.77 -16.97
CA ILE A 9 4.69 20.42 -16.88
C ILE A 9 4.27 19.61 -18.10
N ALA A 10 4.61 20.05 -19.32
CA ALA A 10 4.29 19.31 -20.54
C ALA A 10 4.88 17.89 -20.55
N ALA A 11 6.13 17.74 -20.10
CA ALA A 11 6.77 16.43 -19.98
C ALA A 11 6.12 15.52 -18.91
N LEU A 12 5.54 16.11 -17.86
CA LEU A 12 4.77 15.37 -16.85
C LEU A 12 3.40 14.97 -17.39
N GLU A 13 2.70 15.86 -18.09
CA GLU A 13 1.42 15.58 -18.73
C GLU A 13 1.53 14.44 -19.77
N GLU A 14 2.58 14.46 -20.59
CA GLU A 14 2.86 13.39 -21.56
C GLU A 14 3.08 12.04 -20.85
N ARG A 15 3.84 12.04 -19.76
CA ARG A 15 4.09 10.84 -18.95
C ARG A 15 2.83 10.33 -18.25
N VAL A 16 2.00 11.22 -17.73
CA VAL A 16 0.72 10.86 -17.11
C VAL A 16 -0.22 10.27 -18.16
N ALA A 17 -0.36 10.89 -19.33
CA ALA A 17 -1.18 10.36 -20.42
C ALA A 17 -0.70 8.98 -20.89
N ALA A 18 0.61 8.75 -20.96
CA ALA A 18 1.17 7.44 -21.29
C ALA A 18 0.86 6.37 -20.22
N LEU A 19 0.86 6.74 -18.94
CA LEU A 19 0.50 5.84 -17.83
C LEU A 19 -1.00 5.54 -17.81
N GLU A 20 -1.84 6.56 -18.01
CA GLU A 20 -3.30 6.42 -18.06
C GLU A 20 -3.73 5.51 -19.23
N GLY A 21 -3.14 5.67 -20.42
CA GLY A 21 -3.42 4.81 -21.57
C GLY A 21 -2.99 3.35 -21.39
N GLN A 22 -1.99 3.07 -20.54
CA GLN A 22 -1.61 1.71 -20.16
C GLN A 22 -2.58 1.10 -19.14
N GLN A 23 -3.29 1.93 -18.38
CA GLN A 23 -4.20 1.52 -17.32
C GLN A 23 -5.64 1.29 -17.84
N GLU A 24 -6.04 1.99 -18.91
CA GLU A 24 -7.32 1.79 -19.61
C GLU A 24 -7.35 0.55 -20.51
N ALA A 25 -6.20 -0.06 -20.81
CA ALA A 25 -6.13 -1.33 -21.53
C ALA A 25 -6.70 -2.45 -20.66
N THR A 26 -8.03 -2.54 -20.63
CA THR A 26 -8.77 -3.64 -20.03
C THR A 26 -8.26 -4.90 -20.72
N PRO A 27 -7.66 -5.86 -20.00
CA PRO A 27 -7.21 -7.10 -20.62
C PRO A 27 -8.44 -7.83 -21.16
N SER A 28 -8.71 -7.64 -22.46
CA SER A 28 -9.64 -8.43 -23.23
C SER A 28 -9.36 -9.89 -22.93
N ALA A 29 -10.41 -10.63 -22.54
CA ALA A 29 -10.42 -12.04 -22.13
C ALA A 29 -9.23 -12.86 -22.65
N LEU A 30 -8.07 -12.75 -21.98
CA LEU A 30 -6.91 -13.56 -22.30
C LEU A 30 -7.21 -14.98 -21.79
N PRO A 31 -6.74 -16.03 -22.49
CA PRO A 31 -6.81 -17.39 -21.96
C PRO A 31 -6.17 -17.42 -20.56
N GLY A 32 -6.94 -17.77 -19.52
CA GLY A 32 -6.45 -17.84 -18.14
C GLY A 32 -7.16 -16.92 -17.13
N GLY A 33 -8.08 -16.06 -17.55
CA GLY A 33 -8.90 -15.25 -16.63
C GLY A 33 -8.23 -13.96 -16.13
N VAL A 34 -8.79 -13.34 -15.10
CA VAL A 34 -8.35 -12.06 -14.54
C VAL A 34 -8.29 -12.14 -13.01
N VAL A 35 -7.21 -11.61 -12.43
CA VAL A 35 -7.13 -11.29 -10.99
C VAL A 35 -7.26 -9.78 -10.87
N ALA A 36 -8.21 -9.33 -10.08
CA ALA A 36 -8.47 -7.92 -9.87
C ALA A 36 -8.63 -7.62 -8.39
N TYR A 37 -8.29 -6.41 -8.00
CA TYR A 37 -8.70 -5.85 -6.72
C TYR A 37 -9.07 -4.38 -6.89
N HIS A 38 -9.99 -3.96 -6.05
CA HIS A 38 -10.49 -2.59 -5.99
C HIS A 38 -10.58 -2.18 -4.53
N GLY A 39 -10.41 -0.89 -4.27
CA GLY A 39 -10.74 -0.29 -2.99
C GLY A 39 -11.12 1.17 -3.17
N GLU A 40 -11.97 1.62 -2.26
CA GLU A 40 -12.38 3.01 -2.10
C GLU A 40 -12.28 3.34 -0.61
N LEU A 41 -11.60 4.43 -0.28
CA LEU A 41 -11.55 4.99 1.07
C LEU A 41 -11.99 6.44 1.00
N THR A 42 -12.78 6.88 1.98
CA THR A 42 -13.18 8.28 2.14
C THR A 42 -12.43 8.97 3.28
N GLU A 43 -11.90 8.19 4.23
CA GLU A 43 -11.09 8.64 5.36
C GLU A 43 -9.91 7.68 5.56
N PRO A 44 -8.76 8.12 6.10
CA PRO A 44 -8.38 9.51 6.42
C PRO A 44 -8.04 10.35 5.18
N LEU A 45 -8.04 9.74 4.00
CA LEU A 45 -7.83 10.40 2.71
C LEU A 45 -8.72 9.73 1.66
N GLU A 46 -9.41 10.54 0.87
CA GLU A 46 -10.20 10.06 -0.25
C GLU A 46 -9.28 9.44 -1.32
N MET A 47 -9.47 8.17 -1.62
CA MET A 47 -8.71 7.46 -2.64
C MET A 47 -9.52 6.33 -3.25
N THR A 48 -9.40 6.18 -4.56
CA THR A 48 -9.91 5.02 -5.31
C THR A 48 -8.74 4.32 -5.97
N TRP A 49 -8.75 3.00 -5.96
CA TRP A 49 -7.75 2.18 -6.63
C TRP A 49 -8.41 1.00 -7.30
N THR A 50 -7.97 0.70 -8.52
CA THR A 50 -8.39 -0.47 -9.26
C THR A 50 -7.20 -1.02 -10.02
N ILE A 51 -6.96 -2.33 -9.86
CA ILE A 51 -5.99 -3.07 -10.66
C ILE A 51 -6.66 -4.31 -11.22
N GLN A 52 -6.30 -4.64 -12.46
CA GLN A 52 -6.65 -5.88 -13.12
C GLN A 52 -5.40 -6.43 -13.79
N VAL A 53 -5.06 -7.69 -13.51
CA VAL A 53 -3.85 -8.33 -14.02
C VAL A 53 -4.17 -9.75 -14.46
N PRO A 54 -3.70 -10.21 -15.64
CA PRO A 54 -3.78 -11.62 -16.00
C PRO A 54 -2.99 -12.49 -15.00
N PRO A 55 -3.49 -13.67 -14.59
CA PRO A 55 -2.79 -14.52 -13.63
C PRO A 55 -1.36 -14.85 -14.02
N GLY A 56 -1.09 -15.12 -15.30
CA GLY A 56 0.25 -15.41 -15.80
C GLY A 56 1.26 -14.28 -15.55
N VAL A 57 0.81 -13.02 -15.59
CA VAL A 57 1.68 -11.85 -15.33
C VAL A 57 2.01 -11.74 -13.83
N VAL A 58 1.06 -12.03 -12.94
CA VAL A 58 1.29 -12.03 -11.49
C VAL A 58 2.20 -13.18 -11.08
N LEU A 59 1.95 -14.37 -11.63
CA LEU A 59 2.73 -15.58 -11.33
C LEU A 59 4.18 -15.46 -11.80
N ALA A 60 4.44 -14.73 -12.89
CA ALA A 60 5.78 -14.48 -13.42
C ALA A 60 6.60 -13.41 -12.65
N LYS A 61 6.03 -12.74 -11.64
CA LYS A 61 6.77 -11.77 -10.81
C LYS A 61 7.77 -12.47 -9.89
N GLU A 62 8.87 -11.77 -9.61
CA GLU A 62 9.88 -12.21 -8.66
C GLU A 62 9.31 -12.38 -7.24
N ASP A 63 9.79 -13.41 -6.55
CA ASP A 63 9.34 -13.75 -5.20
C ASP A 63 9.84 -12.81 -4.11
N GLY A 64 11.11 -12.38 -4.18
CA GLY A 64 11.76 -11.61 -3.11
C GLY A 64 10.93 -10.41 -2.64
N PRO A 65 10.60 -9.45 -3.52
CA PRO A 65 9.85 -8.26 -3.14
C PRO A 65 8.46 -8.56 -2.55
N ARG A 66 7.72 -9.53 -3.10
CA ARG A 66 6.38 -9.87 -2.59
C ARG A 66 6.45 -10.59 -1.24
N VAL A 67 7.46 -11.44 -1.04
CA VAL A 67 7.69 -12.13 0.24
C VAL A 67 8.10 -11.14 1.32
N GLU A 68 8.91 -10.13 1.00
CA GLU A 68 9.28 -9.07 1.95
C GLU A 68 8.06 -8.29 2.48
N VAL A 69 7.10 -7.96 1.61
CA VAL A 69 5.83 -7.31 2.01
C VAL A 69 5.02 -8.22 2.93
N LEU A 70 4.85 -9.49 2.57
CA LEU A 70 4.13 -10.46 3.40
C LEU A 70 4.83 -10.68 4.75
N ALA A 71 6.16 -10.75 4.77
CA ALA A 71 6.95 -10.85 5.99
C ALA A 71 6.80 -9.59 6.86
N ALA A 72 6.71 -8.40 6.27
CA ALA A 72 6.43 -7.18 7.01
C ALA A 72 5.01 -7.16 7.63
N LEU A 73 4.07 -7.97 7.15
CA LEU A 73 2.72 -8.09 7.73
C LEU A 73 2.56 -9.29 8.68
N SER A 74 3.56 -10.17 8.82
CA SER A 74 3.49 -11.38 9.67
C SER A 74 3.69 -11.14 11.18
N SER A 75 3.33 -9.97 11.70
CA SER A 75 3.44 -9.63 13.12
C SER A 75 2.22 -8.85 13.58
N THR A 76 1.59 -9.30 14.67
CA THR A 76 0.41 -8.63 15.25
C THR A 76 0.70 -7.17 15.61
N ALA A 77 1.87 -6.85 16.17
CA ALA A 77 2.29 -5.48 16.44
C ALA A 77 2.40 -4.62 15.16
N ARG A 78 2.94 -5.19 14.06
CA ARG A 78 3.02 -4.47 12.77
C ARG A 78 1.64 -4.26 12.16
N VAL A 79 0.76 -5.26 12.24
CA VAL A 79 -0.63 -5.13 11.80
C VAL A 79 -1.39 -4.10 12.64
N ALA A 80 -1.15 -4.03 13.95
CA ALA A 80 -1.73 -3.00 14.81
C ALA A 80 -1.29 -1.59 14.38
N ILE A 81 0.00 -1.38 14.11
CA ILE A 81 0.52 -0.10 13.55
C ILE A 81 -0.19 0.23 12.23
N VAL A 82 -0.22 -0.71 11.28
CA VAL A 82 -0.84 -0.52 9.96
C VAL A 82 -2.33 -0.16 10.10
N ARG A 83 -3.07 -0.88 10.94
CA ARG A 83 -4.48 -0.62 11.23
C ARG A 83 -4.69 0.79 11.80
N THR A 84 -3.92 1.18 12.81
CA THR A 84 -4.01 2.52 13.40
C THR A 84 -3.74 3.61 12.38
N LEU A 85 -2.76 3.42 11.50
CA LEU A 85 -2.48 4.38 10.42
C LEU A 85 -3.56 4.41 9.34
N ALA A 86 -4.18 3.26 9.03
CA ALA A 86 -5.29 3.17 8.08
C ALA A 86 -6.55 3.86 8.62
N GLU A 87 -6.84 3.71 9.91
CA GLU A 87 -8.04 4.29 10.54
C GLU A 87 -7.88 5.78 10.86
N GLN A 88 -6.68 6.21 11.26
CA GLN A 88 -6.49 7.53 11.89
C GLN A 88 -5.52 8.43 11.11
N GLY A 89 -4.99 7.98 9.97
CA GLY A 89 -4.01 8.71 9.17
C GLY A 89 -2.63 8.76 9.81
N ALA A 90 -1.91 9.86 9.59
CA ALA A 90 -0.55 10.01 10.10
C ALA A 90 -0.54 10.06 11.64
N GLN A 91 0.29 9.24 12.28
CA GLN A 91 0.36 9.11 13.74
C GLN A 91 1.78 9.24 14.27
N THR A 92 1.90 9.72 15.51
CA THR A 92 3.19 9.89 16.18
C THR A 92 3.77 8.56 16.64
N ALA A 93 5.10 8.48 16.76
CA ALA A 93 5.78 7.30 17.29
C ALA A 93 5.22 6.84 18.65
N PRO A 94 5.00 7.71 19.66
CA PRO A 94 4.37 7.28 20.92
C PRO A 94 2.97 6.68 20.74
N ALA A 95 2.11 7.29 19.91
CA ALA A 95 0.76 6.76 19.65
C ALA A 95 0.80 5.38 18.98
N LEU A 96 1.73 5.18 18.04
CA LEU A 96 1.95 3.88 17.40
C LEU A 96 2.53 2.84 18.35
N GLN A 97 3.39 3.26 19.29
CA GLN A 97 3.92 2.37 20.32
C GLN A 97 2.81 1.85 21.24
N GLU A 98 1.93 2.76 21.67
CA GLU A 98 0.78 2.45 22.51
C GLU A 98 -0.22 1.53 21.79
N ALA A 99 -0.60 1.87 20.56
CA ALA A 99 -1.55 1.09 19.77
C ALA A 99 -1.04 -0.33 19.44
N ALA A 100 0.28 -0.52 19.37
CA ALA A 100 0.91 -1.81 19.17
C ALA A 100 1.32 -2.52 20.47
N GLU A 101 0.96 -1.97 21.63
CA GLU A 101 1.23 -2.52 22.97
C GLU A 101 2.72 -2.82 23.20
N LEU A 102 3.61 -1.96 22.71
CA LEU A 102 5.06 -2.18 22.74
C LEU A 102 5.68 -1.63 24.03
N GLY A 103 6.49 -2.48 24.68
CA GLY A 103 7.14 -2.17 25.96
C GLY A 103 8.32 -1.21 25.87
N SER A 104 8.83 -0.89 24.67
CA SER A 104 9.92 0.05 24.50
C SER A 104 9.93 0.76 23.14
N PRO A 105 10.53 1.97 23.06
CA PRO A 105 10.74 2.65 21.78
C PRO A 105 11.60 1.84 20.80
N GLY A 106 12.58 1.06 21.29
CA GLY A 106 13.44 0.23 20.45
C GLY A 106 12.67 -0.83 19.66
N GLN A 107 11.65 -1.44 20.28
CA GLN A 107 10.75 -2.36 19.58
C GLN A 107 9.97 -1.65 18.48
N LEU A 108 9.42 -0.46 18.76
CA LEU A 108 8.70 0.33 17.76
C LEU A 108 9.60 0.61 16.54
N TYR A 109 10.81 1.12 16.74
CA TYR A 109 11.70 1.44 15.62
C TYR A 109 12.13 0.21 14.82
N HIS A 110 12.24 -0.96 15.46
CA HIS A 110 12.44 -2.22 14.75
C HIS A 110 11.24 -2.55 13.83
N HIS A 111 10.01 -2.42 14.34
CA HIS A 111 8.80 -2.63 13.55
C HIS A 111 8.63 -1.62 12.41
N LEU A 112 8.85 -0.33 12.70
CA LEU A 112 8.81 0.73 11.69
C LEU A 112 9.86 0.52 10.61
N LYS A 113 11.09 0.10 10.96
CA LYS A 113 12.13 -0.22 9.98
C LYS A 113 11.71 -1.34 9.03
N ALA A 114 11.04 -2.38 9.54
CA ALA A 114 10.53 -3.46 8.69
C ALA A 114 9.41 -2.96 7.75
N LEU A 115 8.47 -2.18 8.29
CA LEU A 115 7.35 -1.63 7.51
C LEU A 115 7.79 -0.59 6.46
N THR A 116 8.78 0.25 6.78
CA THR A 116 9.36 1.21 5.83
C THR A 116 10.23 0.52 4.80
N GLY A 117 11.01 -0.50 5.20
CA GLY A 117 11.81 -1.32 4.30
C GLY A 117 10.96 -2.04 3.25
N ALA A 118 9.78 -2.52 3.63
CA ALA A 118 8.81 -3.12 2.71
C ALA A 118 7.94 -2.11 1.94
N GLY A 119 8.15 -0.80 2.14
CA GLY A 119 7.39 0.24 1.45
C GLY A 119 5.91 0.34 1.83
N ILE A 120 5.54 -0.11 3.04
CA ILE A 120 4.16 -0.01 3.57
C ILE A 120 3.94 1.33 4.29
N VAL A 121 4.91 1.71 5.12
CA VAL A 121 4.89 2.93 5.94
C VAL A 121 5.97 3.89 5.44
N GLU A 122 5.74 5.19 5.58
CA GLU A 122 6.77 6.22 5.45
C GLU A 122 6.70 7.25 6.56
N GLN A 123 7.77 8.01 6.72
CA GLN A 123 7.79 9.14 7.63
C GLN A 123 6.95 10.28 7.04
N ASP A 124 6.04 10.85 7.83
CA ASP A 124 5.19 11.97 7.43
C ASP A 124 5.85 13.31 7.82
N LYS A 125 6.07 13.51 9.12
CA LYS A 125 6.78 14.66 9.69
C LYS A 125 7.80 14.14 10.71
N ARG A 126 8.50 15.06 11.38
CA ARG A 126 9.44 14.69 12.44
C ARG A 126 8.70 13.91 13.54
N GLY A 127 9.00 12.62 13.66
CA GLY A 127 8.42 11.74 14.67
C GLY A 127 7.00 11.22 14.36
N SER A 128 6.44 11.48 13.17
CA SER A 128 5.17 10.89 12.73
C SER A 128 5.36 10.02 11.48
N TYR A 129 4.49 9.04 11.34
CA TYR A 129 4.49 8.05 10.27
C TYR A 129 3.09 7.93 9.69
N ARG A 130 3.01 7.52 8.42
CA ARG A 130 1.76 7.28 7.70
C ARG A 130 1.88 6.05 6.81
N LEU A 131 0.76 5.46 6.41
CA LEU A 131 0.77 4.54 5.28
C LEU A 131 1.20 5.29 4.03
N ARG A 132 2.03 4.65 3.22
CA ARG A 132 2.37 5.17 1.89
C ARG A 132 1.08 5.20 1.07
N PRO A 133 0.67 6.34 0.46
CA PRO A 133 -0.59 6.42 -0.28
C PRO A 133 -0.76 5.32 -1.34
N VAL A 134 0.33 5.01 -2.07
CA VAL A 134 0.37 3.96 -3.09
C VAL A 134 0.31 2.53 -2.55
N ALA A 135 0.51 2.34 -1.24
CA ALA A 135 0.45 1.05 -0.57
C ALA A 135 -0.83 0.86 0.27
N THR A 136 -1.56 1.94 0.57
CA THR A 136 -2.73 1.92 1.47
C THR A 136 -3.77 0.89 1.04
N ILE A 137 -4.37 1.03 -0.15
CA ILE A 137 -5.38 0.07 -0.63
C ILE A 137 -4.79 -1.33 -0.83
N PRO A 138 -3.63 -1.51 -1.50
CA PRO A 138 -3.03 -2.84 -1.62
C PRO A 138 -2.83 -3.58 -0.29
N VAL A 139 -2.38 -2.89 0.76
CA VAL A 139 -2.18 -3.49 2.09
C VAL A 139 -3.50 -3.84 2.76
N LEU A 140 -4.53 -3.00 2.64
CA LEU A 140 -5.87 -3.34 3.12
C LEU A 140 -6.47 -4.53 2.38
N VAL A 141 -6.23 -4.64 1.08
CA VAL A 141 -6.61 -5.81 0.28
C VAL A 141 -5.88 -7.07 0.76
N LEU A 142 -4.59 -6.99 1.09
CA LEU A 142 -3.86 -8.13 1.67
C LEU A 142 -4.46 -8.59 2.99
N LEU A 143 -4.80 -7.66 3.89
CA LEU A 143 -5.44 -7.98 5.17
C LEU A 143 -6.86 -8.55 4.97
N THR A 144 -7.60 -8.03 4.00
CA THR A 144 -8.95 -8.51 3.64
C THR A 144 -8.88 -9.93 3.07
N ALA A 145 -7.99 -10.18 2.10
CA ALA A 145 -7.79 -11.50 1.53
C ALA A 145 -7.26 -12.51 2.57
N ALA A 146 -6.38 -12.09 3.49
CA ALA A 146 -5.96 -12.93 4.60
C ALA A 146 -7.12 -13.27 5.54
N SER A 147 -8.05 -12.34 5.76
CA SER A 147 -9.27 -12.58 6.54
C SER A 147 -10.20 -13.59 5.85
N ASP A 148 -10.31 -13.54 4.52
CA ASP A 148 -11.07 -14.52 3.72
C ASP A 148 -10.46 -15.93 3.85
N VAL A 149 -9.14 -16.05 3.64
CA VAL A 149 -8.40 -17.31 3.80
C VAL A 149 -8.53 -17.87 5.22
N ALA A 150 -8.56 -16.98 6.23
CA ALA A 150 -8.77 -17.36 7.62
C ALA A 150 -10.23 -17.71 7.96
N GLY A 151 -11.17 -17.63 7.01
CA GLY A 151 -12.59 -17.90 7.21
C GLY A 151 -13.31 -16.84 8.06
N GLN A 152 -12.75 -15.63 8.14
CA GLN A 152 -13.30 -14.51 8.92
C GLN A 152 -14.30 -13.68 8.12
N LEU A 153 -14.19 -13.70 6.78
CA LEU A 153 -15.21 -13.13 5.92
C LEU A 153 -16.34 -14.15 5.76
N LYS A 154 -17.58 -13.69 5.99
CA LYS A 154 -18.78 -14.46 5.64
C LYS A 154 -19.11 -14.09 4.21
N THR A 155 -18.62 -14.90 3.28
CA THR A 155 -18.89 -14.75 1.84
C THR A 155 -20.00 -15.69 1.41
#